data_AF-A0AAX3EGL8-F1
#
_entry.id   AF-A0AAX3EGL8-F1
#
_cell.length_a   1.000
_cell.length_b   1.000
_cell.length_c   1.000
_cell.angle_alpha   90.00
_cell.angle_beta   90.00
_cell.angle_gamma   90.00
#
_symmetry.space_group_name_H-M   'P 1'
#
loop_
_entity.id
_entity.type
_entity.pdbx_description
1 polymer ?
#
loop_
_entity_poly.entity_id
_entity_poly.type
_entity_poly.pdbx_seq_one_letter_code
_entity_poly.pdbx_strand_id
1 'polypeptide(L)'
;MPETFKPSELVDAQRRLSDYVLDQAHQIEQRLFFGWEPAYDAPEKYRELCEAFAVSHREGRPLPVSNENSSSVVFGSPDVNMAYRYVHDVAHVEQGLSFSSPDEFTLARWLMRRFERAGFSRDDLEWHLFEADAVGQVVFYAVTKQYVGDQLQFALDCVRHGLNTGIYLEMERQQ
;
A
#
# COMPACT_ATOMS: atom_id res chain seq x y z
N MET A 1 7.27 -7.24 -19.57
CA MET A 1 7.19 -6.64 -20.92
C MET A 1 6.59 -5.25 -20.74
N PRO A 2 6.88 -4.26 -21.60
CA PRO A 2 6.19 -2.97 -21.53
C PRO A 2 4.69 -3.16 -21.72
N GLU A 3 3.89 -2.87 -20.70
CA GLU A 3 2.44 -2.95 -20.83
C GLU A 3 1.91 -1.66 -21.45
N THR A 4 1.11 -1.82 -22.50
CA THR A 4 0.34 -0.74 -23.10
C THR A 4 -1.12 -0.97 -22.74
N PHE A 5 -1.68 -0.07 -21.96
CA PHE A 5 -3.08 -0.09 -21.54
C PHE A 5 -3.75 1.24 -21.90
N LYS A 6 -5.05 1.18 -22.12
CA LYS A 6 -5.92 2.33 -22.39
C LYS A 6 -6.28 3.04 -21.08
N PRO A 7 -6.63 4.34 -21.12
CA PRO A 7 -7.11 5.04 -19.94
C PRO A 7 -8.32 4.39 -19.27
N SER A 8 -9.23 3.78 -20.04
CA SER A 8 -10.37 3.05 -19.50
C SER A 8 -9.97 1.80 -18.71
N GLU A 9 -8.94 1.09 -19.17
CA GLU A 9 -8.41 -0.11 -18.50
C GLU A 9 -7.76 0.28 -17.17
N LEU A 10 -7.06 1.42 -17.12
CA LEU A 10 -6.55 1.97 -15.87
C LEU A 10 -7.68 2.29 -14.88
N VAL A 11 -8.73 2.98 -15.30
CA VAL A 11 -9.86 3.32 -14.42
C VAL A 11 -10.54 2.07 -13.87
N ASP A 12 -10.76 1.05 -14.71
CA ASP A 12 -11.32 -0.22 -14.27
C ASP A 12 -10.40 -0.97 -13.30
N ALA A 13 -9.08 -0.94 -13.54
CA ALA A 13 -8.09 -1.54 -12.67
C ALA A 13 -8.03 -0.85 -11.30
N GLN A 14 -7.99 0.49 -11.27
CA GLN A 14 -8.02 1.26 -10.03
C GLN A 14 -9.30 0.98 -9.23
N ARG A 15 -10.45 0.84 -9.90
CA ARG A 15 -11.71 0.47 -9.25
C ARG A 15 -11.61 -0.91 -8.60
N ARG A 16 -11.20 -1.94 -9.36
CA ARG A 16 -11.09 -3.32 -8.84
C ARG A 16 -10.08 -3.46 -7.70
N LEU A 17 -8.95 -2.75 -7.80
CA LEU A 17 -7.96 -2.70 -6.73
C LEU A 17 -8.52 -2.01 -5.48
N SER A 18 -9.31 -0.94 -5.67
CA SER A 18 -9.96 -0.24 -4.57
C SER A 18 -11.00 -1.10 -3.87
N ASP A 19 -11.84 -1.80 -4.63
CA ASP A 19 -12.84 -2.73 -4.10
C ASP A 19 -12.15 -3.82 -3.25
N TYR A 20 -11.05 -4.39 -3.74
CA TYR A 20 -10.26 -5.37 -2.98
C TYR A 20 -9.74 -4.80 -1.64
N VAL A 21 -9.15 -3.61 -1.66
CA VAL A 21 -8.59 -2.99 -0.45
C VAL A 21 -9.70 -2.70 0.57
N LEU A 22 -10.82 -2.14 0.13
CA LEU A 22 -11.96 -1.84 1.00
C LEU A 22 -12.54 -3.12 1.59
N ASP A 23 -12.66 -4.19 0.80
CA ASP A 23 -13.10 -5.50 1.30
C ASP A 23 -12.15 -6.05 2.37
N GLN A 24 -10.83 -5.92 2.17
CA GLN A 24 -9.86 -6.32 3.20
C GLN A 24 -9.99 -5.47 4.46
N ALA A 25 -10.12 -4.15 4.33
CA ALA A 25 -10.27 -3.24 5.45
C ALA A 25 -11.54 -3.56 6.26
N HIS A 26 -12.69 -3.76 5.60
CA HIS A 26 -13.95 -4.14 6.25
C HIS A 26 -13.86 -5.51 6.94
N GLN A 27 -13.20 -6.50 6.32
CA GLN A 27 -13.01 -7.81 6.95
C GLN A 27 -12.16 -7.72 8.22
N ILE A 28 -11.14 -6.86 8.24
CA ILE A 28 -10.34 -6.59 9.43
C ILE A 28 -11.19 -5.88 10.49
N GLU A 29 -11.93 -4.83 10.12
CA GLU A 29 -12.80 -4.09 11.04
C GLU A 29 -13.84 -5.01 11.70
N GLN A 30 -14.49 -5.89 10.94
CA GLN A 30 -15.44 -6.87 11.48
C GLN A 30 -14.80 -7.85 12.47
N ARG A 31 -13.52 -8.17 12.26
CA ARG A 31 -12.78 -9.13 13.10
C ARG A 31 -12.19 -8.50 14.34
N LEU A 32 -11.73 -7.26 14.24
CA LEU A 32 -11.04 -6.54 15.31
C LEU A 32 -11.96 -5.57 16.07
N PHE A 33 -13.16 -5.31 15.55
CA PHE A 33 -14.16 -4.40 16.11
C PHE A 33 -13.70 -2.93 16.21
N PHE A 34 -12.79 -2.50 15.33
CA PHE A 34 -12.42 -1.10 15.13
C PHE A 34 -11.94 -0.86 13.70
N GLY A 35 -12.22 0.33 13.15
CA GLY A 35 -11.76 0.77 11.82
C GLY A 35 -10.50 1.64 11.87
N TRP A 36 -10.42 2.63 10.98
CA TRP A 36 -9.31 3.59 10.92
C TRP A 36 -9.81 5.04 10.88
N GLU A 37 -8.93 5.96 11.25
CA GLU A 37 -9.13 7.39 11.06
C GLU A 37 -7.86 8.07 10.56
N PRO A 38 -7.96 9.07 9.67
CA PRO A 38 -6.80 9.83 9.22
C PRO A 38 -6.21 10.65 10.37
N ALA A 39 -4.90 10.54 10.56
CA ALA A 39 -4.13 11.28 11.55
C ALA A 39 -2.84 11.81 10.94
N TYR A 40 -2.49 13.06 11.24
CA TYR A 40 -1.19 13.64 10.86
C TYR A 40 -0.05 13.14 11.76
N ASP A 41 -0.37 12.81 13.00
CA ASP A 41 0.53 12.25 14.02
C ASP A 41 0.39 10.73 14.15
N ALA A 42 0.10 10.06 13.04
CA ALA A 42 0.01 8.60 12.99
C ALA A 42 1.35 7.95 13.40
N PRO A 43 1.34 6.71 13.92
CA PRO A 43 2.55 6.06 14.40
C PRO A 43 3.62 5.87 13.30
N GLU A 44 4.82 6.40 13.53
CA GLU A 44 5.96 6.27 12.59
C GLU A 44 6.96 5.20 13.03
N LYS A 45 6.80 4.65 14.24
CA LYS A 45 7.61 3.55 14.76
C LYS A 45 6.75 2.36 15.10
N TYR A 46 7.29 1.16 14.88
CA TYR A 46 6.60 -0.09 15.18
C TYR A 46 6.06 -0.17 16.62
N ARG A 47 6.83 0.32 17.59
CA ARG A 47 6.38 0.36 18.99
C ARG A 47 5.13 1.24 19.18
N GLU A 48 5.13 2.42 18.57
CA GLU A 48 4.02 3.37 18.65
C GLU A 48 2.77 2.78 17.97
N LEU A 49 2.95 2.06 16.86
CA LEU A 49 1.87 1.34 16.17
C LEU A 49 1.27 0.26 17.06
N CYS A 50 2.10 -0.58 17.70
CA CYS A 50 1.64 -1.59 18.64
C CYS A 50 0.86 -0.99 19.82
N GLU A 51 1.32 0.15 20.35
CA GLU A 51 0.63 0.88 21.42
C GLU A 51 -0.74 1.41 20.94
N ALA A 52 -0.79 2.06 19.77
CA ALA A 52 -2.02 2.56 19.17
C ALA A 52 -3.02 1.43 18.84
N PHE A 53 -2.54 0.32 18.31
CA PHE A 53 -3.33 -0.88 18.04
C PHE A 53 -3.92 -1.45 19.34
N ALA A 54 -3.12 -1.56 20.40
CA ALA A 54 -3.59 -2.07 21.68
C ALA A 54 -4.66 -1.17 22.32
N VAL A 55 -4.55 0.16 22.15
CA VAL A 55 -5.58 1.13 22.57
C VAL A 55 -6.85 0.93 21.74
N SER A 56 -6.73 0.88 20.41
CA SER A 56 -7.85 0.69 19.48
C SER A 56 -8.63 -0.59 19.80
N HIS A 57 -7.91 -1.70 19.99
CA HIS A 57 -8.50 -3.00 20.32
C HIS A 57 -9.16 -3.02 21.71
N ARG A 58 -8.59 -2.34 22.71
CA ARG A 58 -9.14 -2.32 24.07
C ARG A 58 -10.36 -1.42 24.18
N GLU A 59 -10.38 -0.31 23.45
CA GLU A 59 -11.36 0.77 23.63
C GLU A 59 -12.38 0.86 22.48
N GLY A 60 -12.21 0.08 21.41
CA GLY A 60 -13.04 0.15 20.20
C GLY A 60 -12.87 1.46 19.42
N ARG A 61 -11.75 2.15 19.61
CA ARG A 61 -11.45 3.39 18.88
C ARG A 61 -10.80 3.09 17.54
N PRO A 62 -11.00 3.90 16.50
CA PRO A 62 -10.30 3.73 15.22
C PRO A 62 -8.78 3.80 15.40
N LEU A 63 -8.06 3.05 14.56
CA LEU A 63 -6.60 3.13 14.49
C LEU A 63 -6.20 4.41 13.72
N PRO A 64 -5.34 5.28 14.28
CA PRO A 64 -4.82 6.42 13.53
C PRO A 64 -3.92 5.95 12.39
N VAL A 65 -4.22 6.36 11.16
CA VAL A 65 -3.43 6.07 9.96
C VAL A 65 -2.96 7.35 9.29
N SER A 66 -1.74 7.35 8.77
CA SER A 66 -1.17 8.54 8.15
C SER A 66 -1.99 8.98 6.93
N ASN A 67 -2.32 10.27 6.85
CA ASN A 67 -2.94 10.88 5.68
C ASN A 67 -1.93 11.56 4.74
N GLU A 68 -0.63 11.45 5.04
CA GLU A 68 0.42 12.02 4.21
C GLU A 68 0.56 11.28 2.87
N ASN A 69 1.10 11.96 1.86
CA ASN A 69 1.39 11.43 0.53
C ASN A 69 0.22 10.68 -0.13
N SER A 70 -1.03 11.10 0.14
CA SER A 70 -2.24 10.40 -0.32
C SER A 70 -2.96 11.10 -1.49
N SER A 71 -2.35 12.12 -2.11
CA SER A 71 -2.99 12.92 -3.17
C SER A 71 -2.95 12.28 -4.56
N SER A 72 -1.86 11.59 -4.89
CA SER A 72 -1.68 10.87 -6.16
C SER A 72 -1.35 9.40 -5.85
N VAL A 73 -2.35 8.53 -5.91
CA VAL A 73 -2.27 7.14 -5.43
C VAL A 73 -2.72 6.15 -6.51
N VAL A 74 -2.32 4.88 -6.37
CA VAL A 74 -2.72 3.81 -7.30
C VAL A 74 -4.20 3.43 -7.19
N PHE A 75 -4.87 3.86 -6.13
CA PHE A 75 -6.28 3.60 -5.87
C PHE A 75 -7.20 4.65 -6.50
N GLY A 76 -8.51 4.39 -6.50
CA GLY A 76 -9.52 5.29 -7.06
C GLY A 76 -9.71 6.60 -6.27
N SER A 77 -9.24 6.65 -5.01
CA SER A 77 -9.31 7.86 -4.18
C SER A 77 -8.29 7.84 -3.03
N PRO A 78 -8.00 9.01 -2.41
CA PRO A 78 -7.21 9.10 -1.18
C PRO A 78 -7.79 8.27 -0.02
N ASP A 79 -9.12 8.18 0.09
CA ASP A 79 -9.78 7.40 1.15
C ASP A 79 -9.44 5.92 1.10
N VAL A 80 -9.34 5.38 -0.12
CA VAL A 80 -8.92 3.98 -0.32
C VAL A 80 -7.45 3.80 0.02
N ASN A 81 -6.59 4.80 -0.22
CA ASN A 81 -5.20 4.74 0.22
C ASN A 81 -5.08 4.66 1.75
N MET A 82 -5.92 5.40 2.46
CA MET A 82 -5.97 5.32 3.93
C MET A 82 -6.51 3.96 4.41
N ALA A 83 -7.48 3.38 3.71
CA ALA A 83 -7.92 2.01 3.97
C ALA A 83 -6.80 0.98 3.73
N TYR A 84 -5.98 1.18 2.69
CA TYR A 84 -4.80 0.33 2.46
C TYR A 84 -3.76 0.47 3.56
N ARG A 85 -3.47 1.70 4.01
CA ARG A 85 -2.58 1.95 5.17
C ARG A 85 -3.10 1.26 6.43
N TYR A 86 -4.40 1.26 6.67
CA TYR A 86 -4.99 0.49 7.77
C TYR A 86 -4.73 -1.01 7.64
N VAL A 87 -4.97 -1.59 6.45
CA VAL A 87 -4.69 -3.02 6.18
C VAL A 87 -3.21 -3.33 6.40
N HIS A 88 -2.33 -2.44 5.94
CA HIS A 88 -0.88 -2.53 6.07
C HIS A 88 -0.42 -2.51 7.53
N ASP A 89 -0.84 -1.49 8.28
CA ASP A 89 -0.44 -1.28 9.67
C ASP A 89 -0.96 -2.39 10.59
N VAL A 90 -2.20 -2.84 10.39
CA VAL A 90 -2.70 -4.02 11.11
C VAL A 90 -1.86 -5.25 10.80
N ALA A 91 -1.47 -5.44 9.54
CA ALA A 91 -0.66 -6.58 9.15
C ALA A 91 0.76 -6.55 9.74
N HIS A 92 1.37 -5.38 9.95
CA HIS A 92 2.60 -5.26 10.74
C HIS A 92 2.44 -5.83 12.15
N VAL A 93 1.37 -5.44 12.85
CA VAL A 93 1.10 -5.89 14.22
C VAL A 93 0.86 -7.39 14.25
N GLU A 94 0.01 -7.90 13.36
CA GLU A 94 -0.35 -9.33 13.33
C GLU A 94 0.81 -10.26 12.93
N GLN A 95 1.71 -9.79 12.07
CA GLN A 95 2.87 -10.56 11.62
C GLN A 95 4.12 -10.34 12.49
N GLY A 96 4.09 -9.40 13.44
CA GLY A 96 5.25 -9.08 14.27
C GLY A 96 6.38 -8.40 13.49
N LEU A 97 6.06 -7.63 12.45
CA LEU A 97 7.02 -7.04 11.51
C LEU A 97 7.20 -5.54 11.80
N SER A 98 8.43 -5.07 11.92
CA SER A 98 8.73 -3.65 12.11
C SER A 98 8.73 -2.87 10.78
N PHE A 99 9.03 -1.56 10.84
CA PHE A 99 9.20 -0.71 9.65
C PHE A 99 10.62 -0.73 9.06
N SER A 100 11.42 -1.75 9.39
CA SER A 100 12.73 -1.93 8.76
C SER A 100 12.55 -2.41 7.31
N SER A 101 13.41 -1.99 6.38
CA SER A 101 13.27 -2.39 4.97
C SER A 101 13.15 -3.91 4.72
N PRO A 102 13.84 -4.80 5.46
CA PRO A 102 13.63 -6.25 5.34
C PRO A 102 12.22 -6.71 5.78
N ASP A 103 11.68 -6.11 6.85
CA ASP A 103 10.35 -6.45 7.37
C ASP A 103 9.26 -5.89 6.46
N GLU A 104 9.41 -4.66 5.98
CA GLU A 104 8.57 -4.03 4.96
C GLU A 104 8.48 -4.91 3.70
N PHE A 105 9.63 -5.40 3.21
CA PHE A 105 9.65 -6.28 2.05
C PHE A 105 8.96 -7.63 2.34
N THR A 106 9.11 -8.14 3.56
CA THR A 106 8.43 -9.37 3.99
C THR A 106 6.93 -9.17 4.02
N LEU A 107 6.46 -8.03 4.54
CA LEU A 107 5.05 -7.67 4.59
C LEU A 107 4.48 -7.45 3.18
N ALA A 108 5.17 -6.69 2.33
CA ALA A 108 4.79 -6.47 0.94
C ALA A 108 4.57 -7.80 0.19
N ARG A 109 5.47 -8.76 0.37
CA ARG A 109 5.31 -10.11 -0.20
C ARG A 109 4.13 -10.88 0.37
N TRP A 110 3.82 -10.70 1.65
CA TRP A 110 2.64 -11.29 2.27
C TRP A 110 1.35 -10.70 1.70
N LEU A 111 1.29 -9.38 1.51
CA LEU A 111 0.18 -8.66 0.87
C LEU A 111 -0.02 -9.13 -0.57
N MET A 112 1.05 -9.20 -1.37
CA MET A 112 0.98 -9.72 -2.74
C MET A 112 0.44 -11.16 -2.80
N ARG A 113 0.87 -12.04 -1.89
CA ARG A 113 0.35 -13.41 -1.82
C ARG A 113 -1.14 -13.46 -1.45
N ARG A 114 -1.63 -12.52 -0.63
CA ARG A 114 -3.08 -12.42 -0.35
C ARG A 114 -3.84 -11.93 -1.58
N PHE A 115 -3.30 -10.95 -2.29
CA PHE A 115 -3.87 -10.43 -3.52
C PHE A 115 -4.00 -11.54 -4.58
N GLU A 116 -2.93 -12.33 -4.75
CA GLU A 116 -2.94 -13.50 -5.65
C GLU A 116 -3.98 -14.55 -5.23
N ARG A 117 -4.12 -14.83 -3.93
CA ARG A 117 -5.15 -15.76 -3.42
C ARG A 117 -6.58 -15.24 -3.57
N ALA A 118 -6.77 -13.93 -3.68
CA ALA A 118 -8.06 -13.31 -3.97
C ALA A 118 -8.45 -13.42 -5.46
N GLY A 119 -7.57 -13.97 -6.31
CA GLY A 119 -7.85 -14.25 -7.71
C GLY A 119 -7.19 -13.30 -8.71
N PHE A 120 -6.39 -12.35 -8.25
CA PHE A 120 -5.62 -11.47 -9.13
C PHE A 120 -4.34 -12.16 -9.60
N SER A 121 -4.03 -12.02 -10.87
CA SER A 121 -2.93 -12.71 -11.54
C SER A 121 -1.92 -11.72 -12.10
N ARG A 122 -0.75 -12.23 -12.48
CA ARG A 122 0.31 -11.43 -13.13
C ARG A 122 -0.05 -10.96 -14.54
N ASP A 123 -1.20 -11.36 -15.06
CA ASP A 123 -1.72 -10.89 -16.34
C ASP A 123 -2.72 -9.72 -16.14
N ASP A 124 -3.03 -9.35 -14.89
CA ASP A 124 -3.93 -8.27 -14.53
C ASP A 124 -3.17 -6.96 -14.28
N LEU A 125 -3.69 -5.84 -14.80
CA LEU A 125 -3.11 -4.51 -14.59
C LEU A 125 -3.11 -4.13 -13.09
N GLU A 126 -4.13 -4.53 -12.35
CA GLU A 126 -4.26 -4.34 -10.91
C GLU A 126 -3.10 -4.99 -10.14
N TRP A 127 -2.62 -6.14 -10.62
CA TRP A 127 -1.49 -6.83 -10.00
C TRP A 127 -0.20 -6.04 -10.17
N HIS A 128 0.03 -5.46 -11.35
CA HIS A 128 1.20 -4.62 -11.57
C HIS A 128 1.13 -3.28 -10.83
N LEU A 129 -0.06 -2.67 -10.73
CA LEU A 129 -0.27 -1.48 -9.90
C LEU A 129 0.00 -1.77 -8.42
N PHE A 130 -0.52 -2.89 -7.90
CA PHE A 130 -0.32 -3.27 -6.50
C PHE A 130 1.12 -3.72 -6.21
N GLU A 131 1.79 -4.39 -7.15
CA GLU A 131 3.22 -4.72 -7.04
C GLU A 131 4.07 -3.45 -6.93
N ALA A 132 3.81 -2.46 -7.79
CA ALA A 132 4.55 -1.20 -7.75
C ALA A 132 4.36 -0.48 -6.41
N ASP A 133 3.13 -0.47 -5.89
CA ASP A 133 2.83 0.17 -4.60
C ASP A 133 3.45 -0.58 -3.41
N ALA A 134 3.16 -1.88 -3.27
CA ALA A 134 3.59 -2.66 -2.12
C ALA A 134 5.09 -3.00 -2.14
N VAL A 135 5.61 -3.42 -3.31
CA VAL A 135 7.01 -3.87 -3.43
C VAL A 135 7.91 -2.74 -3.95
N GLY A 136 7.46 -2.03 -4.97
CA GLY A 136 8.25 -0.98 -5.62
C GLY A 136 8.64 0.14 -4.66
N GLN A 137 7.68 0.68 -3.89
CA GLN A 137 7.97 1.75 -2.93
C GLN A 137 8.95 1.29 -1.83
N VAL A 138 8.80 0.07 -1.33
CA VAL A 138 9.72 -0.51 -0.33
C VAL A 138 11.14 -0.62 -0.89
N VAL A 139 11.29 -1.14 -2.12
CA VAL A 139 12.61 -1.25 -2.77
C VAL A 139 13.21 0.12 -3.03
N PHE A 140 12.41 1.08 -3.51
CA PHE A 140 12.85 2.46 -3.71
C PHE A 140 13.39 3.05 -2.40
N TYR A 141 12.59 3.05 -1.33
CA TYR A 141 13.01 3.56 -0.02
C TYR A 141 14.23 2.82 0.54
N ALA A 142 14.33 1.50 0.34
CA ALA A 142 15.48 0.72 0.78
C ALA A 142 16.79 1.22 0.16
N VAL A 143 16.75 1.64 -1.12
CA VAL A 143 17.91 2.12 -1.89
C VAL A 143 18.19 3.60 -1.65
N THR A 144 17.16 4.45 -1.63
CA THR A 144 17.32 5.92 -1.65
C THR A 144 17.16 6.58 -0.28
N LYS A 145 16.47 5.92 0.66
CA LYS A 145 15.98 6.53 1.91
C LYS A 145 15.04 7.72 1.69
N GLN A 146 14.38 7.74 0.55
CA GLN A 146 13.37 8.73 0.18
C GLN A 146 12.04 8.04 -0.11
N TYR A 147 10.95 8.75 0.10
CA TYR A 147 9.63 8.32 -0.33
C TYR A 147 9.40 8.68 -1.79
N VAL A 148 8.55 7.92 -2.47
CA VAL A 148 8.11 8.22 -3.83
C VAL A 148 7.34 9.55 -3.82
N GLY A 149 7.60 10.42 -4.81
CA GLY A 149 6.99 11.75 -4.87
C GLY A 149 5.54 11.72 -5.35
N ASP A 150 5.28 11.03 -6.47
CA ASP A 150 3.94 10.79 -7.01
C ASP A 150 3.74 9.28 -7.20
N GLN A 151 2.95 8.66 -6.32
CA GLN A 151 2.82 7.20 -6.27
C GLN A 151 2.15 6.66 -7.52
N LEU A 152 1.16 7.39 -8.08
CA LEU A 152 0.51 6.97 -9.31
C LEU A 152 1.49 7.02 -10.49
N GLN A 153 2.21 8.12 -10.66
CA GLN A 153 3.19 8.23 -11.74
C GLN A 153 4.27 7.15 -11.63
N PHE A 154 4.79 6.92 -10.43
CA PHE A 154 5.75 5.83 -10.16
C PHE A 154 5.20 4.46 -10.53
N ALA A 155 3.97 4.14 -10.13
CA ALA A 155 3.34 2.87 -10.46
C ALA A 155 3.13 2.71 -11.96
N LEU A 156 2.70 3.76 -12.65
CA LEU A 156 2.55 3.74 -14.10
C LEU A 156 3.89 3.53 -14.82
N ASP A 157 4.98 4.11 -14.32
CA ASP A 157 6.32 3.89 -14.86
C ASP A 157 6.76 2.43 -14.64
N CYS A 158 6.47 1.85 -13.48
CA CYS A 158 6.71 0.43 -13.19
C CYS A 158 5.91 -0.49 -14.11
N VAL A 159 4.63 -0.21 -14.36
CA VAL A 159 3.78 -1.01 -15.26
C VAL A 159 4.30 -0.92 -16.71
N ARG A 160 4.61 0.29 -17.18
CA ARG A 160 5.03 0.52 -18.57
C ARG A 160 6.44 0.03 -18.88
N HIS A 161 7.33 0.02 -17.90
CA HIS A 161 8.75 -0.25 -18.15
C HIS A 161 9.29 -1.45 -17.36
N GLY A 162 8.48 -2.04 -16.48
CA GLY A 162 8.90 -3.03 -15.50
C GLY A 162 9.42 -2.36 -14.22
N LEU A 163 9.25 -3.06 -13.09
CA LEU A 163 9.54 -2.57 -11.74
C LEU A 163 10.93 -1.92 -11.61
N ASN A 164 11.98 -2.61 -12.08
CA ASN A 164 13.36 -2.11 -11.96
C ASN A 164 13.58 -0.79 -12.73
N THR A 165 12.99 -0.67 -13.92
CA THR A 165 13.11 0.55 -14.73
C THR A 165 12.25 1.67 -14.14
N GLY A 166 11.06 1.37 -13.62
CA GLY A 166 10.26 2.37 -12.89
C GLY A 166 10.97 2.94 -11.67
N ILE A 167 11.63 2.09 -10.87
CA ILE A 167 12.49 2.51 -9.76
C ILE A 167 13.61 3.44 -10.24
N TYR A 168 14.31 3.06 -11.30
CA TYR A 168 15.38 3.89 -11.86
C TYR A 168 14.87 5.27 -12.32
N LEU A 169 13.72 5.32 -13.01
CA LEU A 169 13.12 6.56 -13.48
C LEU A 169 12.73 7.49 -12.32
N GLU A 170 12.21 6.95 -11.23
CA GLU A 170 11.90 7.75 -10.03
C GLU A 170 13.17 8.26 -9.35
N MET A 171 14.24 7.47 -9.32
CA MET A 171 15.54 7.91 -8.82
C MET A 171 16.12 9.07 -9.65
N GLU A 172 15.94 9.07 -10.97
CA GLU A 172 16.33 10.20 -11.82
C GLU A 172 15.47 11.44 -11.59
N ARG A 173 14.18 11.25 -11.28
CA ARG A 173 13.23 12.33 -11.04
C ARG A 173 13.51 13.11 -9.75
N GLN A 174 14.08 12.45 -8.73
CA GLN A 174 14.33 13.01 -7.41
C GLN A 174 15.78 13.50 -7.18
N GLN A 175 16.62 13.49 -8.22
CA GLN A 175 17.94 14.13 -8.20
C GLN A 175 17.85 15.65 -8.39
#